data_AF-A0A2V6V7Z0-F1
#
_entry.id   AF-A0A2V6V7Z0-F1
#
_cell.length_a   1.000
_cell.length_b   1.000
_cell.length_c   1.000
_cell.angle_alpha   90.00
_cell.angle_beta   90.00
_cell.angle_gamma   90.00
#
_symmetry.space_group_name_H-M   'P 1'
#
loop_
_entity.id
_entity.type
_entity.pdbx_description
1 polymer ?
#
loop_
_entity_poly.entity_id
_entity_poly.type
_entity_poly.pdbx_seq_one_letter_code
_entity_poly.pdbx_strand_id
1 'polypeptide(L)'
;MPRPTRRAPATSAGVSTTCSRSSWAVAALLVAVILVLGTAADGEETPTRRSLAGRLLVATDVLRDPRFARTVIYIVRHNADGAFGLVVNWPLTDVSYERALRPFGLEAPSESGDVRVHYGGPVQERRGFVLHTPDWKGEGTTVVDDHFALTEDPKVLQAMAKGAGPRRALFMLGYAGWAPGQLDAELKTGAWGVAPADERLVFDEDPKQKWIEAMTRRILDL
;
A
#
# COMPACT_ATOMS: atom_id res chain seq x y z
N MET A 1 65.70 -14.63 41.17
CA MET A 1 65.78 -14.54 39.69
C MET A 1 64.58 -13.73 39.16
N PRO A 2 64.68 -13.08 37.98
CA PRO A 2 64.25 -11.70 37.76
C PRO A 2 62.89 -11.48 37.03
N ARG A 3 62.36 -10.25 37.22
CA ARG A 3 61.55 -9.28 36.39
C ARG A 3 61.04 -9.70 34.99
N PRO A 4 59.97 -9.07 34.41
CA PRO A 4 59.71 -7.60 34.38
C PRO A 4 58.23 -7.13 34.47
N THR A 5 57.93 -6.08 35.26
CA THR A 5 57.61 -4.68 34.87
C THR A 5 56.75 -4.44 33.62
N ARG A 6 55.58 -3.80 33.81
CA ARG A 6 55.05 -2.82 32.86
C ARG A 6 54.46 -1.62 33.61
N ARG A 7 54.93 -0.42 33.25
CA ARG A 7 54.58 0.89 33.78
C ARG A 7 53.53 1.57 32.86
N ALA A 8 52.59 2.26 33.51
CA ALA A 8 52.03 3.60 33.20
C ALA A 8 51.14 3.78 31.93
N PRO A 9 50.27 4.82 31.84
CA PRO A 9 50.30 6.07 32.61
C PRO A 9 48.95 6.60 33.16
N ALA A 10 49.10 7.66 33.96
CA ALA A 10 48.05 8.49 34.55
C ALA A 10 47.83 9.79 33.73
N THR A 11 46.56 10.24 33.72
CA THR A 11 46.03 11.62 33.79
C THR A 11 46.89 12.81 33.29
N SER A 12 46.34 13.68 32.42
CA SER A 12 45.43 14.78 32.78
C SER A 12 45.14 15.74 31.60
N ALA A 13 43.90 16.25 31.63
CA ALA A 13 43.38 17.58 31.28
C ALA A 13 43.89 18.40 30.07
N GLY A 14 42.92 18.79 29.22
CA GLY A 14 42.62 20.22 29.00
C GLY A 14 42.90 20.79 27.60
N VAL A 15 41.82 21.08 26.87
CA VAL A 15 41.41 22.41 26.35
C VAL A 15 40.57 22.25 25.07
N SER A 16 39.28 22.47 25.28
CA SER A 16 38.29 23.27 24.53
C SER A 16 38.37 23.50 23.01
N THR A 17 37.15 23.69 22.47
CA THR A 17 36.74 24.31 21.20
C THR A 17 36.74 23.31 20.04
N THR A 18 35.60 22.94 19.42
CA THR A 18 34.48 23.79 19.02
C THR A 18 33.23 22.94 18.82
N CYS A 19 32.13 23.44 19.37
CA CYS A 19 30.77 23.01 19.08
C CYS A 19 30.41 23.45 17.65
N SER A 20 29.94 22.54 16.80
CA SER A 20 29.14 22.90 15.63
C SER A 20 27.97 21.94 15.53
N ARG A 21 26.92 22.25 16.30
CA ARG A 21 25.55 21.92 15.96
C ARG A 21 25.11 22.91 14.88
N SER A 22 24.77 22.42 13.70
CA SER A 22 23.87 23.09 12.76
C SER A 22 22.83 22.03 12.37
N SER A 23 21.67 22.00 13.01
CA SER A 23 20.50 22.83 12.68
C SER A 23 20.18 22.74 11.19
N TRP A 24 19.58 21.63 10.76
CA TRP A 24 18.78 21.62 9.53
C TRP A 24 17.42 22.17 9.92
N ALA A 25 17.34 23.50 9.95
CA ALA A 25 16.10 24.23 10.12
C ALA A 25 15.16 23.91 8.97
N VAL A 26 13.91 23.67 9.34
CA VAL A 26 12.73 23.53 8.48
C VAL A 26 12.63 24.78 7.59
N ALA A 27 12.91 24.64 6.31
CA ALA A 27 12.60 25.67 5.32
C ALA A 27 11.19 25.40 4.78
N ALA A 28 10.18 25.93 5.48
CA ALA A 28 8.85 26.14 4.93
C ALA A 28 8.97 27.19 3.84
N LEU A 29 8.74 26.81 2.58
CA LEU A 29 8.63 27.78 1.48
C LEU A 29 7.17 28.07 1.18
N LEU A 30 6.89 29.37 1.25
CA LEU A 30 5.65 30.12 1.07
C LEU A 30 4.82 29.70 -0.15
N VAL A 31 3.51 29.59 0.08
CA VAL A 31 2.46 29.53 -0.95
C VAL A 31 2.39 30.88 -1.67
N ALA A 32 2.70 30.91 -2.96
CA ALA A 32 2.37 32.02 -3.83
C ALA A 32 0.94 31.85 -4.35
N VAL A 33 0.04 32.73 -3.91
CA VAL A 33 -1.31 32.88 -4.49
C VAL A 33 -1.17 33.66 -5.79
N ILE A 34 -1.34 32.99 -6.93
CA ILE A 34 -1.44 33.66 -8.23
C ILE A 34 -2.94 33.79 -8.56
N LEU A 35 -3.45 35.01 -8.52
CA LEU A 35 -4.74 35.39 -9.09
C LEU A 35 -4.56 35.55 -10.61
N VAL A 36 -5.00 34.58 -11.40
CA VAL A 36 -5.16 34.75 -12.85
C VAL A 36 -6.64 34.98 -13.15
N LEU A 37 -6.95 36.19 -13.64
CA LEU A 37 -8.21 36.55 -14.28
C LEU A 37 -8.35 35.77 -15.59
N GLY A 38 -9.50 35.13 -15.77
CA GLY A 38 -9.67 34.06 -16.74
C GLY A 38 -9.60 34.44 -18.22
N THR A 39 -9.28 33.43 -19.01
CA THR A 39 -9.81 33.25 -20.37
C THR A 39 -10.34 31.82 -20.45
N ALA A 40 -11.65 31.69 -20.69
CA ALA A 40 -12.25 30.43 -21.08
C ALA A 40 -11.90 30.18 -22.55
N ALA A 41 -11.06 29.19 -22.82
CA ALA A 41 -10.98 28.50 -24.11
C ALA A 41 -10.23 27.18 -23.88
N ASP A 42 -10.90 26.12 -24.30
CA ASP A 42 -10.42 24.77 -24.55
C ASP A 42 -9.96 23.96 -23.33
N GLY A 43 -10.87 23.09 -22.89
CA GLY A 43 -10.50 21.90 -22.14
C GLY A 43 -9.55 21.07 -23.00
N GLU A 44 -8.25 21.21 -22.73
CA GLU A 44 -7.27 20.24 -23.18
C GLU A 44 -7.62 18.90 -22.53
N GLU A 45 -8.30 18.04 -23.28
CA GLU A 45 -8.25 16.60 -23.03
C GLU A 45 -6.78 16.19 -23.15
N THR A 46 -6.10 16.19 -22.00
CA THR A 46 -4.80 15.54 -21.84
C THR A 46 -4.95 14.13 -22.41
N PRO A 47 -4.07 13.68 -23.34
CA PRO A 47 -4.22 12.41 -24.03
C PRO A 47 -4.54 11.33 -23.00
N THR A 48 -5.68 10.64 -23.15
CA THR A 48 -6.22 9.71 -22.15
C THR A 48 -5.18 8.67 -21.82
N ARG A 49 -4.40 8.92 -20.76
CA ARG A 49 -3.39 8.01 -20.28
C ARG A 49 -4.14 6.75 -19.86
N ARG A 50 -3.75 5.60 -20.41
CA ARG A 50 -4.45 4.34 -20.13
C ARG A 50 -4.43 4.09 -18.63
N SER A 51 -5.60 4.13 -17.99
CA SER A 51 -5.71 3.85 -16.56
C SER A 51 -5.24 2.43 -16.27
N LEU A 52 -4.62 2.25 -15.10
CA LEU A 52 -4.18 0.96 -14.60
C LEU A 52 -5.13 0.38 -13.56
N ALA A 53 -6.28 1.01 -13.32
CA ALA A 53 -7.33 0.42 -12.49
C ALA A 53 -7.69 -0.99 -13.02
N GLY A 54 -7.84 -1.96 -12.10
CA GLY A 54 -8.06 -3.37 -12.46
C GLY A 54 -6.80 -4.10 -12.95
N ARG A 55 -5.59 -3.58 -12.68
CA ARG A 55 -4.32 -4.24 -13.00
C ARG A 55 -3.51 -4.53 -11.74
N LEU A 56 -2.56 -5.44 -11.88
CA LEU A 56 -1.55 -5.72 -10.87
C LEU A 56 -0.26 -4.96 -11.22
N LEU A 57 0.33 -4.30 -10.23
CA LEU A 57 1.73 -3.94 -10.24
C LEU A 57 2.52 -5.05 -9.55
N VAL A 58 3.68 -5.38 -10.11
CA VAL A 58 4.57 -6.40 -9.59
C VAL A 58 5.92 -5.77 -9.36
N ALA A 59 6.38 -5.77 -8.11
CA ALA A 59 7.68 -5.21 -7.76
C ALA A 59 8.79 -5.97 -8.49
N THR A 60 9.62 -5.22 -9.22
CA THR A 60 10.84 -5.74 -9.86
C THR A 60 12.03 -5.64 -8.90
N ASP A 61 13.19 -6.11 -9.33
CA ASP A 61 14.47 -5.94 -8.64
C ASP A 61 15.00 -4.49 -8.70
N VAL A 62 14.52 -3.68 -9.65
CA VAL A 62 14.86 -2.24 -9.76
C VAL A 62 14.27 -1.44 -8.61
N LEU A 63 13.12 -1.86 -8.06
CA LEU A 63 12.48 -1.19 -6.93
C LEU A 63 13.32 -1.36 -5.66
N ARG A 64 13.97 -0.27 -5.23
CA ARG A 64 14.89 -0.26 -4.09
C ARG A 64 14.22 -0.06 -2.73
N ASP A 65 12.91 0.23 -2.71
CA ASP A 65 12.19 0.37 -1.44
C ASP A 65 11.92 -1.01 -0.83
N PRO A 66 12.54 -1.35 0.32
CA PRO A 66 12.37 -2.67 0.93
C PRO A 66 10.94 -2.93 1.40
N ARG A 67 10.13 -1.88 1.61
CA ARG A 67 8.70 -2.03 2.00
C ARG A 67 7.86 -2.65 0.89
N PHE A 68 8.34 -2.60 -0.35
CA PHE A 68 7.62 -3.11 -1.52
C PHE A 68 8.33 -4.28 -2.20
N ALA A 69 9.44 -4.75 -1.65
CA ALA A 69 10.17 -5.88 -2.21
C ALA A 69 9.27 -7.11 -2.36
N ARG A 70 9.18 -7.63 -3.60
CA ARG A 70 8.32 -8.77 -3.97
C ARG A 70 6.82 -8.58 -3.68
N THR A 71 6.34 -7.34 -3.64
CA THR A 71 4.91 -7.08 -3.52
C THR A 71 4.20 -7.23 -4.85
N VAL A 72 2.93 -7.64 -4.77
CA VAL A 72 1.95 -7.59 -5.84
C VAL A 72 0.85 -6.65 -5.37
N ILE A 73 0.60 -5.58 -6.13
CA ILE A 73 -0.36 -4.54 -5.75
C ILE A 73 -1.50 -4.50 -6.76
N TYR A 74 -2.73 -4.67 -6.29
CA TYR A 74 -3.91 -4.44 -7.10
C TYR A 74 -4.25 -2.95 -7.14
N ILE A 75 -4.33 -2.37 -8.34
CA ILE A 75 -4.65 -0.95 -8.52
C ILE A 75 -6.17 -0.79 -8.60
N VAL A 76 -6.71 -0.09 -7.61
CA VAL A 76 -8.15 0.20 -7.51
C VAL A 76 -8.47 1.49 -8.26
N ARG A 77 -7.59 2.50 -8.21
CA ARG A 77 -7.76 3.76 -8.92
C ARG A 77 -6.43 4.25 -9.48
N HIS A 78 -6.46 4.76 -10.72
CA HIS A 78 -5.35 5.47 -11.36
C HIS A 78 -5.90 6.56 -12.28
N ASN A 79 -5.67 7.82 -11.93
CA ASN A 79 -6.13 9.01 -12.66
C ASN A 79 -5.15 10.18 -12.50
N ALA A 80 -5.53 11.38 -12.94
CA ALA A 80 -4.68 12.58 -12.85
C ALA A 80 -4.32 12.98 -11.41
N ASP A 81 -5.15 12.63 -10.43
CA ASP A 81 -4.92 12.95 -9.01
C ASP A 81 -3.97 11.96 -8.32
N GLY A 82 -3.53 10.91 -9.03
CA GLY A 82 -2.60 9.90 -8.54
C GLY A 82 -3.15 8.48 -8.64
N ALA A 83 -2.60 7.59 -7.81
CA ALA A 83 -3.01 6.19 -7.79
C ALA A 83 -3.22 5.65 -6.37
N PHE A 84 -4.07 4.66 -6.26
CA PHE A 84 -4.44 3.97 -5.03
C PHE A 84 -4.54 2.47 -5.31
N GLY A 85 -3.85 1.68 -4.49
CA GLY A 85 -3.81 0.23 -4.61
C GLY A 85 -3.55 -0.50 -3.30
N LEU A 86 -3.68 -1.83 -3.34
CA LEU A 86 -3.62 -2.70 -2.18
C LEU A 86 -2.63 -3.85 -2.42
N VAL A 87 -1.72 -4.09 -1.48
CA VAL A 87 -0.78 -5.23 -1.53
C VAL A 87 -1.54 -6.54 -1.29
N VAL A 88 -1.70 -7.39 -2.32
CA VAL A 88 -2.56 -8.59 -2.26
C VAL A 88 -1.83 -9.88 -1.86
N ASN A 89 -0.51 -9.82 -1.67
CA ASN A 89 0.33 -10.98 -1.36
C ASN A 89 1.08 -10.85 -0.02
N TRP A 90 0.47 -10.17 0.97
CA TRP A 90 1.07 -10.05 2.29
C TRP A 90 0.07 -10.34 3.42
N PRO A 91 -0.18 -11.62 3.73
CA PRO A 91 -0.97 -11.99 4.91
C PRO A 91 -0.20 -11.63 6.18
N LEU A 92 -0.91 -11.13 7.20
CA LEU A 92 -0.35 -10.79 8.50
C LEU A 92 -0.69 -11.84 9.55
N THR A 93 -1.97 -11.96 9.87
CA THR A 93 -2.44 -12.83 10.94
C THR A 93 -3.94 -13.08 10.81
N ASP A 94 -4.42 -14.15 11.44
CA ASP A 94 -5.85 -14.45 11.55
C ASP A 94 -6.36 -13.85 12.87
N VAL A 95 -7.54 -13.21 12.82
CA VAL A 95 -8.20 -12.63 14.00
C VAL A 95 -9.67 -13.03 14.02
N SER A 96 -10.26 -13.17 15.20
CA SER A 96 -11.70 -13.41 15.29
C SER A 96 -12.48 -12.25 14.68
N TYR A 97 -13.61 -12.55 14.04
CA TYR A 97 -14.50 -11.50 13.52
C TYR A 97 -14.95 -10.54 14.63
N GLU A 98 -15.15 -11.04 15.85
CA GLU A 98 -15.44 -10.20 17.01
C GLU A 98 -14.36 -9.14 17.23
N ARG A 99 -13.08 -9.54 17.19
CA ARG A 99 -11.95 -8.62 17.34
C ARG A 99 -11.86 -7.64 16.17
N ALA A 100 -12.14 -8.08 14.95
CA ALA A 100 -12.09 -7.24 13.75
C ALA A 100 -13.22 -6.18 13.74
N LEU A 101 -14.41 -6.53 14.23
CA LEU A 101 -15.61 -5.68 14.22
C LEU A 101 -15.70 -4.74 15.44
N ARG A 102 -15.08 -5.11 16.56
CA ARG A 102 -15.08 -4.33 17.82
C ARG A 102 -14.72 -2.83 17.66
N PRO A 103 -13.69 -2.42 16.88
CA PRO A 103 -13.37 -1.00 16.72
C PRO A 103 -14.49 -0.16 16.08
N PHE A 104 -15.41 -0.82 15.38
CA PHE A 104 -16.55 -0.19 14.71
C PHE A 104 -17.84 -0.26 15.54
N GLY A 105 -17.79 -0.82 16.76
CA GLY A 105 -18.98 -1.04 17.58
C GLY A 105 -19.97 -2.04 16.98
N LEU A 106 -19.48 -2.92 16.08
CA LEU A 106 -20.29 -3.93 15.43
C LEU A 106 -20.10 -5.29 16.11
N GLU A 107 -21.20 -6.03 16.20
CA GLU A 107 -21.20 -7.39 16.75
C GLU A 107 -21.01 -8.41 15.63
N ALA A 108 -20.24 -9.46 15.93
CA ALA A 108 -20.14 -10.65 15.13
C ALA A 108 -21.15 -11.69 15.64
N PRO A 109 -21.74 -12.54 14.78
CA PRO A 109 -22.50 -13.70 15.24
C PRO A 109 -21.68 -14.57 16.20
N SER A 110 -22.35 -15.25 17.13
CA SER A 110 -21.69 -16.30 17.91
C SER A 110 -21.04 -17.33 16.98
N GLU A 111 -19.82 -17.78 17.32
CA GLU A 111 -19.07 -18.79 16.55
C GLU A 111 -18.67 -18.37 15.12
N SER A 112 -18.63 -17.08 14.81
CA SER A 112 -18.30 -16.55 13.47
C SER A 112 -16.88 -16.84 12.94
N GLY A 113 -16.04 -17.55 13.69
CA GLY A 113 -14.69 -17.94 13.28
C GLY A 113 -13.73 -16.76 13.14
N ASP A 114 -12.73 -16.93 12.28
CA ASP A 114 -11.64 -15.98 12.06
C ASP A 114 -11.63 -15.40 10.64
N VAL A 115 -11.05 -14.21 10.50
CA VAL A 115 -10.75 -13.55 9.24
C VAL A 115 -9.25 -13.28 9.14
N ARG A 116 -8.67 -13.58 7.97
CA ARG A 116 -7.27 -13.27 7.69
C ARG A 116 -7.08 -11.79 7.37
N VAL A 117 -6.25 -11.12 8.16
CA VAL A 117 -5.82 -9.75 7.94
C VAL A 117 -4.63 -9.74 6.99
N HIS A 118 -4.68 -8.88 5.98
CA HIS A 118 -3.60 -8.62 5.05
C HIS A 118 -3.06 -7.20 5.26
N TYR A 119 -1.77 -7.02 5.00
CA TYR A 119 -1.17 -5.70 4.86
C TYR A 119 -1.53 -5.14 3.49
N GLY A 120 -2.27 -4.04 3.43
CA GLY A 120 -2.65 -3.37 2.18
C GLY A 120 -1.66 -2.30 1.75
N GLY A 121 -0.86 -1.76 2.67
CA GLY A 121 0.22 -0.82 2.37
C GLY A 121 0.49 0.18 3.50
N PRO A 122 1.52 1.04 3.34
CA PRO A 122 2.05 1.85 4.44
C PRO A 122 1.21 3.08 4.79
N VAL A 123 0.22 3.43 3.98
CA VAL A 123 -0.60 4.61 4.20
C VAL A 123 -1.84 4.24 4.99
N GLN A 124 -2.11 4.98 6.07
CA GLN A 124 -3.26 4.77 6.96
C GLN A 124 -3.41 3.31 7.42
N GLU A 125 -2.37 2.71 7.98
CA GLU A 125 -2.28 1.28 8.36
C GLU A 125 -3.36 0.79 9.35
N ARG A 126 -4.23 1.66 9.87
CA ARG A 126 -5.37 1.30 10.73
C ARG A 126 -6.72 1.35 9.99
N ARG A 127 -6.75 1.85 8.75
CA ARG A 127 -7.96 1.89 7.92
C ARG A 127 -8.19 0.53 7.28
N GLY A 128 -9.41 0.02 7.42
CA GLY A 128 -9.81 -1.27 6.89
C GLY A 128 -10.41 -1.18 5.50
N PHE A 129 -10.09 -2.17 4.68
CA PHE A 129 -10.61 -2.36 3.34
C PHE A 129 -10.95 -3.83 3.13
N VAL A 130 -12.01 -4.10 2.38
CA VAL A 130 -12.30 -5.45 1.87
C VAL A 130 -12.29 -5.42 0.35
N LEU A 131 -11.27 -6.04 -0.24
CA LEU A 131 -11.23 -6.31 -1.69
C LEU A 131 -11.96 -7.63 -1.93
N HIS A 132 -12.97 -7.64 -2.78
CA HIS A 132 -13.83 -8.81 -2.96
C HIS A 132 -14.41 -8.92 -4.39
N THR A 133 -15.05 -10.06 -4.68
CA THR A 133 -15.80 -10.26 -5.93
C THR A 133 -17.07 -9.37 -5.97
N PRO A 134 -17.53 -8.91 -7.15
CA PRO A 134 -18.61 -7.92 -7.26
C PRO A 134 -20.03 -8.50 -7.07
N ASP A 135 -20.13 -9.77 -6.65
CA ASP A 135 -21.37 -10.47 -6.29
C ASP A 135 -21.99 -9.98 -4.97
N TRP A 136 -21.26 -9.15 -4.23
CA TRP A 136 -21.75 -8.45 -3.06
C TRP A 136 -21.66 -6.92 -3.24
N LYS A 137 -22.67 -6.20 -2.75
CA LYS A 137 -22.70 -4.73 -2.72
C LYS A 137 -23.30 -4.24 -1.41
N GLY A 138 -22.71 -3.20 -0.86
CA GLY A 138 -23.21 -2.51 0.33
C GLY A 138 -22.82 -1.05 0.32
N GLU A 139 -22.98 -0.43 1.48
CA GLU A 139 -22.54 0.94 1.71
C GLU A 139 -21.02 1.04 1.53
N GLY A 140 -20.53 2.11 0.91
CA GLY A 140 -19.09 2.29 0.66
C GLY A 140 -18.46 1.30 -0.32
N THR A 141 -19.24 0.51 -1.06
CA THR A 141 -18.71 -0.35 -2.14
C THR A 141 -18.42 0.45 -3.41
N THR A 142 -17.20 0.33 -3.91
CA THR A 142 -16.78 0.80 -5.24
C THR A 142 -16.48 -0.40 -6.12
N VAL A 143 -17.23 -0.57 -7.21
CA VAL A 143 -16.93 -1.59 -8.22
C VAL A 143 -15.78 -1.09 -9.10
N VAL A 144 -14.72 -1.88 -9.23
CA VAL A 144 -13.55 -1.53 -10.05
C VAL A 144 -13.72 -2.06 -11.47
N ASP A 145 -14.13 -3.32 -11.60
CA ASP A 145 -14.37 -4.01 -12.86
C ASP A 145 -15.32 -5.22 -12.64
N ASP A 146 -15.48 -6.07 -13.66
CA ASP A 146 -16.34 -7.26 -13.63
C ASP A 146 -15.88 -8.36 -12.66
N HIS A 147 -14.68 -8.25 -12.09
CA HIS A 147 -14.07 -9.24 -11.22
C HIS A 147 -13.85 -8.75 -9.79
N PHE A 148 -13.78 -7.42 -9.58
CA PHE A 148 -13.39 -6.85 -8.30
C PHE A 148 -14.22 -5.64 -7.88
N ALA A 149 -14.49 -5.59 -6.58
CA ALA A 149 -15.05 -4.46 -5.87
C ALA A 149 -14.28 -4.24 -4.56
N LEU A 150 -14.28 -3.01 -4.09
CA LEU A 150 -13.68 -2.59 -2.83
C LEU A 150 -14.76 -2.04 -1.92
N THR A 151 -14.84 -2.51 -0.68
CA THR A 151 -15.73 -1.95 0.34
C THR A 151 -14.94 -1.45 1.54
N GLU A 152 -15.27 -0.25 1.98
CA GLU A 152 -14.68 0.38 3.17
C GLU A 152 -15.57 0.27 4.41
N ASP A 153 -16.89 0.10 4.21
CA ASP A 153 -17.82 -0.03 5.32
C ASP A 153 -17.61 -1.38 6.04
N PRO A 154 -17.40 -1.39 7.37
CA PRO A 154 -17.13 -2.61 8.14
C PRO A 154 -18.30 -3.60 8.17
N LYS A 155 -19.52 -3.22 7.74
CA LYS A 155 -20.65 -4.15 7.58
C LYS A 155 -20.36 -5.26 6.58
N VAL A 156 -19.43 -5.09 5.63
CA VAL A 156 -19.00 -6.20 4.75
C VAL A 156 -18.35 -7.33 5.56
N LEU A 157 -17.54 -7.00 6.59
CA LEU A 157 -16.97 -8.00 7.49
C LEU A 157 -18.06 -8.67 8.32
N GLN A 158 -19.08 -7.92 8.73
CA GLN A 158 -20.22 -8.49 9.42
C GLN A 158 -21.04 -9.43 8.51
N ALA A 159 -21.17 -9.10 7.23
CA ALA A 159 -21.81 -9.97 6.25
C ALA A 159 -21.00 -11.25 6.03
N MET A 160 -19.68 -11.15 5.91
CA MET A 160 -18.77 -12.30 5.85
C MET A 160 -18.90 -13.19 7.08
N ALA A 161 -18.92 -12.60 8.29
CA ALA A 161 -19.11 -13.32 9.56
C ALA A 161 -20.46 -14.07 9.65
N LYS A 162 -21.48 -13.61 8.91
CA LYS A 162 -22.82 -14.22 8.81
C LYS A 162 -22.95 -15.23 7.68
N GLY A 163 -21.90 -15.46 6.89
CA GLY A 163 -21.97 -16.27 5.67
C GLY A 163 -22.77 -15.64 4.52
N ALA A 164 -23.04 -14.33 4.60
CA ALA A 164 -23.77 -13.54 3.61
C ALA A 164 -22.87 -12.52 2.88
N GLY A 165 -21.55 -12.69 3.00
CA GLY A 165 -20.55 -11.86 2.33
C GLY A 165 -20.31 -12.28 0.87
N PRO A 166 -19.37 -11.60 0.19
CA PRO A 166 -18.93 -11.98 -1.16
C PRO A 166 -18.32 -13.39 -1.19
N ARG A 167 -18.38 -14.05 -2.35
CA ARG A 167 -17.80 -15.39 -2.57
C ARG A 167 -16.30 -15.45 -2.28
N ARG A 168 -15.54 -14.40 -2.62
CA ARG A 168 -14.11 -14.27 -2.33
C ARG A 168 -13.81 -12.88 -1.80
N ALA A 169 -12.95 -12.79 -0.79
CA ALA A 169 -12.55 -11.53 -0.17
C ALA A 169 -11.17 -11.59 0.47
N LEU A 170 -10.52 -10.42 0.54
CA LEU A 170 -9.36 -10.14 1.39
C LEU A 170 -9.70 -8.99 2.31
N PHE A 171 -9.59 -9.20 3.63
CA PHE A 171 -9.61 -8.11 4.60
C PHE A 171 -8.20 -7.54 4.77
N MET A 172 -8.06 -6.23 4.59
CA MET A 172 -6.77 -5.55 4.45
C MET A 172 -6.72 -4.30 5.32
N LEU A 173 -5.54 -4.00 5.86
CA LEU A 173 -5.27 -2.78 6.60
C LEU A 173 -4.25 -1.90 5.88
N GLY A 174 -4.56 -0.61 5.74
CA GLY A 174 -3.73 0.34 5.00
C GLY A 174 -3.77 0.15 3.49
N TYR A 175 -3.05 1.01 2.79
CA TYR A 175 -2.98 1.01 1.32
C TYR A 175 -1.66 1.56 0.79
N ALA A 176 -1.39 1.30 -0.49
CA ALA A 176 -0.33 1.93 -1.26
C ALA A 176 -0.91 3.11 -2.06
N GLY A 177 -0.28 4.28 -1.94
CA GLY A 177 -0.72 5.50 -2.60
C GLY A 177 0.41 6.17 -3.35
N TRP A 178 0.08 6.75 -4.50
CA TRP A 178 1.00 7.52 -5.33
C TRP A 178 0.44 8.92 -5.53
N ALA A 179 1.32 9.92 -5.42
CA ALA A 179 1.00 11.29 -5.80
C ALA A 179 0.74 11.40 -7.32
N PRO A 180 0.12 12.51 -7.80
CA PRO A 180 -0.07 12.77 -9.22
C PRO A 180 1.20 12.50 -10.06
N GLY A 181 1.09 11.59 -11.04
CA GLY A 181 2.17 11.24 -11.96
C GLY A 181 3.33 10.42 -11.39
N GLN A 182 3.35 10.14 -10.07
CA GLN A 182 4.43 9.39 -9.44
C GLN A 182 4.49 7.94 -9.93
N LEU A 183 3.35 7.25 -9.99
CA LEU A 183 3.29 5.86 -10.46
C LEU A 183 3.86 5.72 -11.88
N ASP A 184 3.55 6.67 -12.76
CA ASP A 184 4.02 6.65 -14.14
C ASP A 184 5.52 6.92 -14.25
N ALA A 185 6.06 7.76 -13.36
CA ALA A 185 7.50 7.96 -13.26
C ALA A 185 8.18 6.65 -12.81
N GLU A 186 7.60 5.93 -11.84
CA GLU A 186 8.13 4.64 -11.37
C GLU A 186 7.99 3.52 -12.42
N LEU A 187 6.94 3.54 -13.25
CA LEU A 187 6.80 2.62 -14.37
C LEU A 187 7.89 2.86 -15.44
N LYS A 188 8.20 4.13 -15.74
CA LYS A 188 9.26 4.49 -16.69
C LYS A 188 10.65 4.08 -16.24
N THR A 189 10.89 3.94 -14.93
CA THR A 189 12.17 3.46 -14.41
C THR A 189 12.24 1.93 -14.34
N GLY A 190 11.16 1.22 -14.68
CA GLY A 190 11.08 -0.23 -14.57
C GLY A 190 10.94 -0.73 -13.14
N ALA A 191 10.58 0.13 -12.18
CA ALA A 191 10.37 -0.28 -10.78
C ALA A 191 9.15 -1.22 -10.62
N TRP A 192 8.20 -1.16 -11.55
CA TRP A 192 7.01 -1.99 -11.56
C TRP A 192 6.82 -2.67 -12.91
N GLY A 193 6.53 -3.97 -12.89
CA GLY A 193 5.88 -4.66 -14.00
C GLY A 193 4.37 -4.56 -13.90
N VAL A 194 3.66 -4.54 -15.04
CA VAL A 194 2.18 -4.53 -15.07
C VAL A 194 1.66 -5.89 -15.53
N ALA A 195 0.77 -6.50 -14.77
CA ALA A 195 0.15 -7.79 -15.09
C ALA A 195 -1.38 -7.71 -15.07
N PRO A 196 -2.09 -8.57 -15.81
CA PRO A 196 -3.54 -8.68 -15.72
C PRO A 196 -3.93 -9.23 -14.34
N ALA A 197 -5.02 -8.70 -13.79
CA ALA A 197 -5.62 -9.24 -12.57
C ALA A 197 -6.71 -10.26 -12.92
N ASP A 198 -6.78 -11.36 -12.18
CA ASP A 198 -7.94 -12.25 -12.16
C ASP A 198 -8.15 -12.81 -10.75
N GLU A 199 -9.35 -13.34 -10.50
CA GLU A 199 -9.74 -13.84 -9.18
C GLU A 199 -8.84 -14.95 -8.67
N ARG A 200 -8.28 -15.79 -9.56
CA ARG A 200 -7.42 -16.89 -9.13
C ARG A 200 -6.13 -16.34 -8.54
N LEU A 201 -5.49 -15.40 -9.24
CA LEU A 201 -4.24 -14.80 -8.82
C LEU A 201 -4.41 -13.88 -7.60
N VAL A 202 -5.43 -13.02 -7.60
CA VAL A 202 -5.64 -12.06 -6.49
C VAL A 202 -6.05 -12.75 -5.20
N PHE A 203 -6.91 -13.77 -5.26
CA PHE A 203 -7.40 -14.48 -4.07
C PHE A 203 -6.65 -15.79 -3.79
N ASP A 204 -5.52 -16.05 -4.45
CA ASP A 204 -4.65 -17.20 -4.12
C ASP A 204 -4.23 -17.16 -2.63
N GLU A 205 -3.94 -18.32 -2.05
CA GLU A 205 -3.49 -18.42 -0.67
C GLU A 205 -1.96 -18.39 -0.54
N ASP A 206 -1.21 -18.75 -1.60
CA ASP A 206 0.26 -18.75 -1.59
C ASP A 206 0.81 -17.38 -2.04
N PRO A 207 1.33 -16.56 -1.10
CA PRO A 207 1.77 -15.20 -1.44
C PRO A 207 3.03 -15.17 -2.33
N LYS A 208 3.85 -16.21 -2.26
CA LYS A 208 5.05 -16.34 -3.10
C LYS A 208 4.65 -16.68 -4.53
N GLN A 209 3.67 -17.57 -4.69
CA GLN A 209 3.15 -17.92 -6.02
C GLN A 209 2.45 -16.75 -6.67
N LYS A 210 1.71 -15.92 -5.92
CA LYS A 210 1.15 -14.67 -6.46
C LYS A 210 2.21 -13.81 -7.14
N TRP A 211 3.35 -13.61 -6.49
CA TRP A 211 4.43 -12.81 -7.07
C TRP A 211 5.07 -13.48 -8.29
N ILE A 212 5.39 -14.78 -8.21
CA ILE A 212 5.99 -15.53 -9.33
C ILE A 212 5.08 -15.48 -10.55
N GLU A 213 3.79 -15.74 -10.36
CA GLU A 213 2.84 -15.78 -11.45
C GLU A 213 2.59 -14.38 -12.04
N ALA A 214 2.37 -13.37 -11.18
CA ALA A 214 2.19 -12.00 -11.66
C ALA A 214 3.44 -11.51 -12.43
N MET A 215 4.64 -11.85 -11.95
CA MET A 215 5.90 -11.53 -12.63
C MET A 215 6.01 -12.23 -13.99
N THR A 216 5.57 -13.49 -14.07
CA THR A 216 5.56 -14.28 -15.31
C THR A 216 4.58 -13.73 -16.34
N ARG A 217 3.44 -13.20 -15.87
CA ARG A 217 2.34 -12.68 -16.70
C ARG A 217 2.46 -11.19 -17.03
N ARG A 218 3.57 -10.52 -16.67
CA ARG A 218 3.72 -9.08 -16.91
C ARG A 218 3.72 -8.78 -18.41
N ILE A 219 2.99 -7.73 -18.80
CA ILE A 219 2.71 -7.39 -20.21
C ILE A 219 3.62 -6.25 -20.71
N LEU A 220 4.50 -5.69 -19.88
CA LEU A 220 5.37 -4.59 -20.27
C LEU A 220 6.80 -4.76 -19.75
N ASP A 221 7.74 -4.85 -20.70
CA ASP A 221 8.99 -4.10 -20.61
C ASP A 221 8.68 -2.76 -21.35
N LEU A 222 8.51 -1.66 -20.60
CA LEU A 222 8.33 -0.31 -21.17
C LEU A 222 9.66 0.25 -21.67
#